data_AF-A0A1A7Z1A9-F1
#
_entry.id   AF-A0A1A7Z1A9-F1
#
_cell.length_a   1.000
_cell.length_b   1.000
_cell.length_c   1.000
_cell.angle_alpha   90.00
_cell.angle_beta   90.00
_cell.angle_gamma   90.00
#
_symmetry.space_group_name_H-M   'P 1'
#
loop_
_entity.id
_entity.type
_entity.pdbx_description
1 polymer ?
#
loop_
_entity_poly.entity_id
_entity_poly.type
_entity_poly.pdbx_seq_one_letter_code
_entity_poly.pdbx_strand_id
1 'polypeptide(L)'
;LKVDSNGNILVCSHGFHFLREVDVHFYYPNKFIQRDDTERFYILNTLFNLSETYLYACLVDFFTRCTRYANLEKGFQHGDLFMSYKSMFQDVRDAVDWVHFKGTLKEKTVENLEKYVVKDGKLPLLLSRMNEVAKVFLATNSDYKYTDKIMTYLFDFPHGPKPGTSHRPWQSYFDLILVDARKPLFFGEGTVLRQVDTTTGRLKIGTYTGPLQHGIVYSGGSSDIVCDLLGAKGKDILYIGDHIFGDILKSKKRQGWRTFLVIPELAQELHVWTDKSSLFEELQGLDIFLAELYKHLDSSSNERPDISTIQRRVKKVTHDMDMCYGM
;
A
#
# COMPACT_ATOMS: atom_id res chain seq x y z
N LEU A 1 2.86 -3.65 14.55
CA LEU A 1 2.09 -4.90 14.74
C LEU A 1 1.90 -5.54 13.37
N LYS A 2 2.14 -6.85 13.24
CA LYS A 2 1.67 -7.66 12.10
C LYS A 2 0.45 -8.44 12.60
N VAL A 3 -0.67 -8.36 11.88
CA VAL A 3 -1.96 -8.92 12.31
C VAL A 3 -2.61 -9.72 11.19
N ASP A 4 -3.46 -10.68 11.55
CA ASP A 4 -4.30 -11.40 10.60
C ASP A 4 -5.57 -10.61 10.21
N SER A 5 -6.43 -11.20 9.38
CA SER A 5 -7.68 -10.58 8.91
C SER A 5 -8.71 -10.33 10.02
N ASN A 6 -8.60 -11.04 11.14
CA ASN A 6 -9.48 -10.91 12.29
C ASN A 6 -8.94 -9.93 13.33
N GLY A 7 -7.68 -9.50 13.22
CA GLY A 7 -7.03 -8.62 14.18
C GLY A 7 -6.21 -9.36 15.25
N ASN A 8 -5.99 -10.67 15.09
CA ASN A 8 -5.09 -11.41 15.96
C ASN A 8 -3.64 -11.00 15.68
N ILE A 9 -2.86 -10.84 16.75
CA ILE A 9 -1.47 -10.38 16.67
C ILE A 9 -0.57 -11.57 16.31
N LEU A 10 0.11 -11.45 15.17
CA LEU A 10 1.13 -12.39 14.71
C LEU A 10 2.51 -11.97 15.21
N VAL A 11 2.83 -10.67 15.07
CA VAL A 11 4.11 -10.10 15.52
C VAL A 11 3.90 -8.73 16.17
N CYS A 12 4.59 -8.53 17.29
CA CYS A 12 4.62 -7.25 18.01
C CYS A 12 6.07 -6.82 18.22
N SER A 13 6.40 -5.60 17.80
CA SER A 13 7.69 -4.98 18.08
C SER A 13 7.49 -3.63 18.75
N HIS A 14 8.33 -3.33 19.73
CA HIS A 14 8.47 -2.03 20.36
C HIS A 14 9.85 -1.46 20.01
N GLY A 15 9.90 -0.52 19.06
CA GLY A 15 11.15 -0.15 18.42
C GLY A 15 11.71 -1.34 17.65
N PHE A 16 12.95 -1.74 17.97
CA PHE A 16 13.57 -2.97 17.44
C PHE A 16 13.50 -4.17 18.40
N HIS A 17 12.73 -4.05 19.49
CA HIS A 17 12.53 -5.14 20.43
C HIS A 17 11.26 -5.92 20.10
N PHE A 18 11.43 -7.12 19.54
CA PHE A 18 10.34 -8.06 19.29
C PHE A 18 9.84 -8.64 20.61
N LEU A 19 8.57 -8.39 20.92
CA LEU A 19 7.95 -8.84 22.15
C LEU A 19 7.62 -10.34 22.06
N ARG A 20 7.92 -11.07 23.14
CA ARG A 20 7.49 -12.45 23.28
C ARG A 20 6.02 -12.50 23.67
N GLU A 21 5.43 -13.67 23.50
CA GLU A 21 4.01 -13.93 23.75
C GLU A 21 3.51 -13.46 25.14
N VAL A 22 4.34 -13.63 26.18
CA VAL A 22 4.02 -13.20 27.55
C VAL A 22 3.97 -11.67 27.65
N ASP A 23 4.91 -10.99 27.00
CA ASP A 23 5.00 -9.53 27.00
C ASP A 23 3.89 -8.91 26.14
N VAL A 24 3.49 -9.58 25.05
CA VAL A 24 2.32 -9.18 24.24
C VAL A 24 1.03 -9.27 25.05
N HIS A 25 0.86 -10.32 25.87
CA HIS A 25 -0.35 -10.50 26.68
C HIS A 25 -0.52 -9.39 27.73
N PHE A 26 0.56 -8.77 28.20
CA PHE A 26 0.48 -7.62 29.09
C PHE A 26 -0.22 -6.42 28.43
N TYR A 27 0.14 -6.10 27.18
CA TYR A 27 -0.45 -4.97 26.45
C TYR A 27 -1.74 -5.31 25.70
N TYR A 28 -1.88 -6.57 25.27
CA TYR A 28 -2.99 -7.08 24.49
C TYR A 28 -3.48 -8.39 25.12
N PRO A 29 -4.34 -8.34 26.17
CA PRO A 29 -4.76 -9.53 26.92
C PRO A 29 -5.36 -10.64 26.05
N ASN A 30 -6.12 -10.28 25.01
CA ASN A 30 -6.71 -11.23 24.07
C ASN A 30 -5.84 -11.46 22.81
N LYS A 31 -4.59 -10.97 22.79
CA LYS A 31 -3.72 -10.92 21.60
C LYS A 31 -4.43 -10.43 20.34
N PHE A 32 -5.29 -9.43 20.52
CA PHE A 32 -6.25 -8.99 19.52
C PHE A 32 -6.32 -7.47 19.53
N ILE A 33 -6.56 -6.89 18.35
CA ILE A 33 -6.86 -5.48 18.17
C ILE A 33 -8.17 -5.29 17.40
N GLN A 34 -8.92 -4.25 17.76
CA GLN A 34 -10.04 -3.77 16.97
C GLN A 34 -9.50 -2.88 15.85
N ARG A 35 -9.14 -3.48 14.70
CA ARG A 35 -8.55 -2.75 13.56
C ARG A 35 -9.43 -1.62 12.99
N ASP A 36 -10.74 -1.66 13.27
CA ASP A 36 -11.68 -0.62 12.87
C ASP A 36 -11.62 0.63 13.79
N ASP A 37 -10.91 0.55 14.92
CA ASP A 37 -10.56 1.70 15.75
C ASP A 37 -9.42 2.50 15.11
N THR A 38 -9.77 3.23 14.04
CA THR A 38 -8.82 4.02 13.24
C THR A 38 -8.24 5.23 13.98
N GLU A 39 -8.80 5.60 15.14
CA GLU A 39 -8.26 6.65 16.01
C GLU A 39 -7.02 6.19 16.80
N ARG A 40 -6.88 4.87 16.96
CA ARG A 40 -5.78 4.22 17.68
C ARG A 40 -4.82 3.50 16.74
N PHE A 41 -5.34 2.81 15.71
CA PHE A 41 -4.54 1.98 14.82
C PHE A 41 -4.50 2.56 13.41
N TYR A 42 -3.29 2.83 12.93
CA TYR A 42 -3.05 3.24 11.56
C TYR A 42 -2.45 2.07 10.76
N ILE A 43 -3.04 1.74 9.62
CA ILE A 43 -2.58 0.65 8.75
C ILE A 43 -1.71 1.23 7.63
N LEU A 44 -0.43 0.85 7.65
CA LEU A 44 0.61 1.28 6.70
C LEU A 44 0.51 0.40 5.44
N ASN A 45 -0.31 0.83 4.46
CA ASN A 45 -0.79 -0.02 3.36
C ASN A 45 -0.05 0.12 2.02
N THR A 46 0.85 1.10 1.87
CA THR A 46 1.49 1.41 0.59
C THR A 46 3.00 1.37 0.72
N LEU A 47 3.69 1.20 -0.40
CA LEU A 47 5.16 1.29 -0.46
C LEU A 47 5.71 2.64 0.03
N PHE A 48 4.92 3.73 -0.09
CA PHE A 48 5.29 5.02 0.50
C PHE A 48 5.40 4.97 2.03
N ASN A 49 4.68 4.06 2.68
CA ASN A 49 4.69 3.92 4.13
C ASN A 49 5.90 3.13 4.66
N LEU A 50 6.74 2.54 3.80
CA LEU A 50 7.91 1.78 4.24
C LEU A 50 8.91 2.65 5.04
N SER A 51 9.16 3.87 4.56
CA SER A 51 10.08 4.81 5.19
C SER A 51 9.63 5.20 6.60
N GLU A 52 8.34 5.50 6.78
CA GLU A 52 7.78 5.84 8.10
C GLU A 52 7.62 4.63 9.01
N THR A 53 7.38 3.44 8.45
CA THR A 53 7.36 2.19 9.23
C THR A 53 8.70 2.01 9.94
N TYR A 54 9.80 2.16 9.19
CA TYR A 54 11.15 2.04 9.75
C TYR A 54 11.50 3.23 10.65
N LEU A 55 11.23 4.47 10.21
CA LEU A 55 11.51 5.67 11.01
C LEU A 55 10.80 5.65 12.36
N TYR A 56 9.54 5.22 12.40
CA TYR A 56 8.79 5.14 13.65
C TYR A 56 9.40 4.11 14.61
N ALA A 57 9.85 2.96 14.11
CA ALA A 57 10.60 1.99 14.90
C ALA A 57 11.94 2.58 15.41
N CYS A 58 12.69 3.29 14.56
CA CYS A 58 13.91 4.01 14.96
C CYS A 58 13.65 5.02 16.08
N LEU A 59 12.58 5.80 16.00
CA LEU A 59 12.25 6.81 17.00
C LEU A 59 11.90 6.16 18.34
N VAL A 60 10.99 5.18 18.33
CA VAL A 60 10.64 4.43 19.55
C VAL A 60 11.89 3.85 20.20
N ASP A 61 12.74 3.22 19.41
CA ASP A 61 13.99 2.63 19.87
C ASP A 61 14.98 3.67 20.44
N PHE A 62 15.18 4.78 19.71
CA PHE A 62 16.06 5.88 20.11
C PHE A 62 15.64 6.46 21.46
N PHE A 63 14.36 6.81 21.62
CA PHE A 63 13.87 7.40 22.87
C PHE A 63 13.90 6.40 24.02
N THR A 64 13.61 5.12 23.75
CA THR A 64 13.66 4.04 24.75
C THR A 64 15.05 3.88 25.35
N ARG A 65 16.11 4.01 24.53
CA ARG A 65 17.51 3.84 24.95
C ARG A 65 18.16 5.14 25.45
N CYS A 66 17.56 6.29 25.19
CA CYS A 66 18.15 7.57 25.54
C CYS A 66 17.88 7.90 27.01
N THR A 67 18.92 7.92 27.84
CA THR A 67 18.85 8.17 29.29
C THR A 67 18.29 9.53 29.70
N ARG A 68 18.15 10.46 28.74
CA ARG A 68 17.49 11.76 28.97
C ARG A 68 15.98 11.64 29.15
N TYR A 69 15.37 10.57 28.65
CA TYR A 69 13.93 10.37 28.65
C TYR A 69 13.56 9.27 29.65
N ALA A 70 12.49 9.49 30.40
CA ALA A 70 11.83 8.45 31.18
C ALA A 70 10.81 7.73 30.28
N ASN A 71 10.88 6.40 30.26
CA ASN A 71 9.95 5.55 29.52
C ASN A 71 8.64 5.40 30.30
N LEU A 72 7.52 5.80 29.69
CA LEU A 72 6.18 5.67 30.23
C LEU A 72 5.35 4.76 29.30
N GLU A 73 4.25 4.20 29.82
CA GLU A 73 3.40 3.27 29.06
C GLU A 73 2.89 3.87 27.74
N LYS A 74 2.63 5.18 27.70
CA LYS A 74 2.04 5.88 26.55
C LYS A 74 2.99 6.82 25.81
N GLY A 75 4.28 6.81 26.16
CA GLY A 75 5.28 7.65 25.50
C GLY A 75 6.51 7.92 26.37
N PHE A 76 7.11 9.09 26.17
CA PHE A 76 8.37 9.48 26.81
C PHE A 76 8.22 10.81 27.53
N GLN A 77 8.90 10.96 28.67
CA GLN A 77 8.93 12.21 29.43
C GLN A 77 10.36 12.75 29.58
N HIS A 78 10.53 14.06 29.40
CA HIS A 78 11.77 14.79 29.66
C HIS A 78 11.46 16.09 30.39
N GLY A 79 11.74 16.15 31.69
CA GLY A 79 11.31 17.27 32.54
C GLY A 79 9.79 17.44 32.50
N ASP A 80 9.33 18.65 32.17
CA ASP A 80 7.91 18.99 32.06
C ASP A 80 7.30 18.69 30.67
N LEU A 81 8.08 18.08 29.76
CA LEU A 81 7.65 17.75 28.41
C LEU A 81 7.27 16.26 28.33
N PHE A 82 6.01 15.99 27.97
CA PHE A 82 5.52 14.65 27.67
C PHE A 82 5.25 14.51 26.17
N MET A 83 5.84 13.48 25.56
CA MET A 83 5.63 13.14 24.16
C MET A 83 4.96 11.77 24.07
N SER A 84 3.69 11.75 23.69
CA SER A 84 2.95 10.51 23.51
C SER A 84 3.36 9.78 22.22
N TYR A 85 3.18 8.47 22.16
CA TYR A 85 3.34 7.71 20.91
C TYR A 85 2.41 8.23 19.80
N LYS A 86 1.19 8.66 20.14
CA LYS A 86 0.23 9.21 19.18
C LYS A 86 0.72 10.53 18.57
N SER A 87 1.22 11.46 19.38
CA SER A 87 1.76 12.73 18.89
C SER A 87 3.02 12.53 18.07
N MET A 88 3.94 11.67 18.52
CA MET A 88 5.14 11.32 17.75
C MET A 88 4.78 10.69 16.39
N PHE A 89 3.77 9.81 16.35
CA PHE A 89 3.28 9.25 15.10
C PHE A 89 2.68 10.32 14.18
N GLN A 90 1.92 11.27 14.74
CA GLN A 90 1.38 12.39 13.98
C GLN A 90 2.49 13.26 13.37
N ASP A 91 3.54 13.57 14.13
CA ASP A 91 4.69 14.33 13.63
C ASP A 91 5.38 13.62 12.46
N VAL A 92 5.53 12.29 12.53
CA VAL A 92 6.07 11.48 11.43
C VAL A 92 5.16 11.54 10.20
N ARG A 93 3.85 11.37 10.37
CA ARG A 93 2.87 11.44 9.29
C ARG A 93 2.88 12.80 8.60
N ASP A 94 2.86 13.87 9.39
CA ASP A 94 2.88 15.24 8.88
C ASP A 94 4.20 15.55 8.15
N ALA A 95 5.32 15.03 8.64
CA ALA A 95 6.62 15.18 7.98
C ALA A 95 6.67 14.45 6.63
N VAL A 96 6.15 13.22 6.56
CA VAL A 96 6.06 12.46 5.30
C VAL A 96 5.18 13.20 4.29
N ASP A 97 3.99 13.64 4.72
CA ASP A 97 3.09 14.40 3.86
C ASP A 97 3.75 15.73 3.41
N TRP A 98 4.44 16.43 4.31
CA TRP A 98 5.19 17.64 3.97
C TRP A 98 6.25 17.36 2.91
N VAL A 99 7.05 16.29 3.05
CA VAL A 99 8.10 15.91 2.09
C VAL A 99 7.52 15.63 0.70
N HIS A 100 6.34 14.99 0.63
CA HIS A 100 5.67 14.65 -0.62
C HIS A 100 4.97 15.84 -1.31
N PHE A 101 4.41 16.77 -0.54
CA PHE A 101 3.58 17.87 -1.08
C PHE A 101 4.29 19.21 -1.17
N LYS A 102 5.19 19.51 -0.23
CA LYS A 102 5.84 20.82 -0.06
C LYS A 102 7.36 20.76 -0.12
N GLY A 103 7.94 19.62 0.24
CA GLY A 103 9.38 19.40 0.24
C GLY A 103 9.96 19.10 -1.14
N THR A 104 11.21 18.67 -1.14
CA THR A 104 12.02 18.49 -2.37
C THR A 104 11.98 17.06 -2.92
N LEU A 105 11.12 16.17 -2.42
CA LEU A 105 11.13 14.76 -2.85
C LEU A 105 10.85 14.63 -4.35
N LYS A 106 9.74 15.23 -4.81
CA LYS A 106 9.35 15.20 -6.23
C LYS A 106 10.41 15.85 -7.12
N GLU A 107 11.04 16.93 -6.67
CA GLU A 107 12.13 17.61 -7.38
C GLU A 107 13.32 16.67 -7.56
N LYS A 108 13.85 16.12 -6.45
CA LYS A 108 15.00 15.19 -6.47
C LYS A 108 14.72 13.90 -7.25
N THR A 109 13.49 13.40 -7.22
CA THR A 109 13.09 12.24 -8.03
C THR A 109 13.15 12.56 -9.52
N VAL A 110 12.63 13.72 -9.93
CA VAL A 110 12.60 14.13 -11.34
C VAL A 110 14.00 14.49 -11.87
N GLU A 111 14.90 14.98 -11.02
CA GLU A 111 16.29 15.26 -11.39
C GLU A 111 17.10 14.01 -11.77
N ASN A 112 16.66 12.82 -11.35
CA ASN A 112 17.37 11.57 -11.62
C ASN A 112 16.39 10.38 -11.72
N LEU A 113 15.58 10.38 -12.77
CA LEU A 113 14.50 9.42 -12.95
C LEU A 113 15.03 8.00 -13.16
N GLU A 114 16.17 7.84 -13.83
CA GLU A 114 16.82 6.54 -14.06
C GLU A 114 17.20 5.83 -12.77
N LYS A 115 17.55 6.58 -11.73
CA LYS A 115 17.86 6.02 -10.42
C LYS A 115 16.61 5.60 -9.65
N TYR A 116 15.50 6.31 -9.83
CA TYR A 116 14.34 6.21 -8.91
C TYR A 116 13.09 5.57 -9.53
N VAL A 117 12.99 5.50 -10.85
CA VAL A 117 11.78 5.06 -11.56
C VAL A 117 12.13 3.94 -12.54
N VAL A 118 11.50 2.79 -12.36
CA VAL A 118 11.62 1.68 -13.31
C VAL A 118 10.98 2.08 -14.64
N LYS A 119 11.71 1.85 -15.74
CA LYS A 119 11.29 2.18 -17.10
C LYS A 119 11.25 0.90 -17.95
N ASP A 120 10.10 0.64 -18.60
CA ASP A 120 9.88 -0.56 -19.40
C ASP A 120 9.27 -0.22 -20.77
N GLY A 121 10.02 -0.52 -21.84
CA GLY A 121 9.59 -0.29 -23.23
C GLY A 121 8.37 -1.10 -23.67
N LYS A 122 7.91 -2.06 -22.86
CA LYS A 122 6.67 -2.83 -23.10
C LYS A 122 5.42 -2.08 -22.65
N LEU A 123 5.51 -1.02 -21.84
CA LEU A 123 4.36 -0.24 -21.39
C LEU A 123 3.57 0.39 -22.56
N PRO A 124 4.21 1.11 -23.51
CA PRO A 124 3.51 1.64 -24.68
C PRO A 124 2.81 0.55 -25.53
N LEU A 125 3.42 -0.63 -25.64
CA LEU A 125 2.84 -1.77 -26.35
C LEU A 125 1.57 -2.29 -25.68
N LEU A 126 1.59 -2.44 -24.35
CA LEU A 126 0.45 -2.93 -23.60
C LEU A 126 -0.75 -1.97 -23.74
N LEU A 127 -0.53 -0.67 -23.52
CA LEU A 127 -1.60 0.32 -23.61
C LEU A 127 -2.12 0.48 -25.03
N SER A 128 -1.27 0.39 -26.05
CA SER A 128 -1.76 0.44 -27.44
C SER A 128 -2.69 -0.73 -27.75
N ARG A 129 -2.36 -1.95 -27.28
CA ARG A 129 -3.21 -3.12 -27.44
C ARG A 129 -4.51 -3.03 -26.66
N MET A 130 -4.49 -2.39 -25.48
CA MET A 130 -5.73 -2.10 -24.75
C MET A 130 -6.63 -1.15 -25.53
N ASN A 131 -6.09 -0.08 -26.11
CA ASN A 131 -6.83 0.88 -26.94
C ASN A 131 -7.42 0.28 -28.23
N GLU A 132 -6.93 -0.87 -28.70
CA GLU A 132 -7.52 -1.58 -29.84
C GLU A 132 -8.88 -2.23 -29.50
N VAL A 133 -9.14 -2.53 -28.23
CA VAL A 133 -10.31 -3.31 -27.78
C VAL A 133 -11.13 -2.66 -26.67
N ALA A 134 -10.60 -1.64 -26.01
CA ALA A 134 -11.23 -0.97 -24.88
C ALA A 134 -10.76 0.49 -24.77
N LYS A 135 -11.51 1.30 -24.01
CA LYS A 135 -11.04 2.63 -23.60
C LYS A 135 -10.03 2.51 -22.46
N VAL A 136 -9.01 3.35 -22.46
CA VAL A 136 -7.97 3.41 -21.42
C VAL A 136 -8.03 4.75 -20.71
N PHE A 137 -8.00 4.75 -19.39
CA PHE A 137 -8.00 6.00 -18.60
C PHE A 137 -6.94 5.98 -17.50
N LEU A 138 -6.50 7.18 -17.11
CA LEU A 138 -5.65 7.42 -15.95
C LEU A 138 -6.47 8.14 -14.87
N ALA A 139 -6.44 7.64 -13.64
CA ALA A 139 -6.99 8.32 -12.46
C ALA A 139 -5.98 8.25 -11.31
N THR A 140 -5.24 9.33 -11.10
CA THR A 140 -4.11 9.40 -10.16
C THR A 140 -4.32 10.47 -9.08
N ASN A 141 -3.78 10.22 -7.88
CA ASN A 141 -3.78 11.20 -6.78
C ASN A 141 -2.74 12.31 -6.97
N SER A 142 -1.75 12.10 -7.84
CA SER A 142 -0.72 13.09 -8.16
C SER A 142 -1.31 14.29 -8.91
N ASP A 143 -0.66 15.44 -8.76
CA ASP A 143 -0.93 16.64 -9.56
C ASP A 143 -0.45 16.48 -11.01
N TYR A 144 -0.96 17.32 -11.92
CA TYR A 144 -0.63 17.24 -13.34
C TYR A 144 0.86 17.42 -13.64
N LYS A 145 1.56 18.35 -12.97
CA LYS A 145 2.97 18.65 -13.30
C LYS A 145 3.87 17.46 -13.00
N TYR A 146 3.63 16.81 -11.86
CA TYR A 146 4.36 15.62 -11.50
C TYR A 146 3.98 14.43 -12.39
N THR A 147 2.69 14.24 -12.65
CA THR A 147 2.21 13.20 -13.58
C THR A 147 2.83 13.36 -14.97
N ASP A 148 2.85 14.56 -15.52
CA ASP A 148 3.40 14.82 -16.86
C ASP A 148 4.89 14.52 -16.95
N LYS A 149 5.68 14.89 -15.93
CA LYS A 149 7.11 14.56 -15.85
C LYS A 149 7.36 13.05 -15.78
N ILE A 150 6.66 12.34 -14.88
CA ILE A 150 6.82 10.89 -14.71
C ILE A 150 6.35 10.15 -15.96
N MET A 151 5.18 10.48 -16.50
CA MET A 151 4.63 9.81 -17.67
C MET A 151 5.45 10.12 -18.93
N THR A 152 5.99 11.33 -19.09
CA THR A 152 6.92 11.62 -20.19
C THR A 152 8.14 10.71 -20.10
N TYR A 153 8.74 10.57 -18.92
CA TYR A 153 9.87 9.66 -18.72
C TYR A 153 9.53 8.20 -19.03
N LEU A 154 8.37 7.70 -18.57
CA LEU A 154 7.94 6.32 -18.80
C LEU A 154 7.69 5.98 -20.27
N PHE A 155 7.50 6.98 -21.13
CA PHE A 155 7.25 6.82 -22.57
C PHE A 155 8.41 7.31 -23.44
N ASP A 156 9.45 7.89 -22.84
CA ASP A 156 10.61 8.42 -23.53
C ASP A 156 11.50 7.29 -24.09
N PHE A 157 11.10 6.78 -25.25
CA PHE A 157 11.82 5.80 -26.04
C PHE A 157 11.94 6.34 -27.47
N PRO A 158 12.95 5.90 -28.26
CA PRO A 158 13.10 6.29 -29.66
C PRO A 158 12.03 5.64 -30.58
N HIS A 159 10.94 5.14 -30.02
CA HIS A 159 9.86 4.46 -30.72
C HIS A 159 8.52 4.62 -29.98
N GLY A 160 7.42 4.35 -30.69
CA GLY A 160 6.08 4.24 -30.12
C GLY A 160 5.84 2.85 -29.49
N PRO A 161 4.67 2.22 -29.75
CA PRO A 161 4.35 0.90 -29.18
C PRO A 161 5.35 -0.23 -29.47
N LYS A 162 6.05 -0.18 -30.61
CA LYS A 162 7.05 -1.19 -30.99
C LYS A 162 8.28 -0.51 -31.59
N PRO A 163 9.48 -1.10 -31.50
CA PRO A 163 10.64 -0.65 -32.26
C PRO A 163 10.30 -0.44 -33.74
N GLY A 164 10.71 0.69 -34.30
CA GLY A 164 10.39 1.09 -35.69
C GLY A 164 9.08 1.86 -35.88
N THR A 165 8.25 2.02 -34.83
CA THR A 165 7.08 2.92 -34.87
C THR A 165 7.42 4.31 -34.35
N SER A 166 6.78 5.36 -34.87
CA SER A 166 7.01 6.74 -34.40
C SER A 166 6.68 6.90 -32.92
N HIS A 167 7.53 7.61 -32.18
CA HIS A 167 7.26 8.02 -30.81
C HIS A 167 5.94 8.80 -30.72
N ARG A 168 5.19 8.61 -29.64
CA ARG A 168 3.93 9.31 -29.38
C ARG A 168 3.91 9.85 -27.96
N PRO A 169 3.35 11.06 -27.72
CA PRO A 169 3.16 11.57 -26.37
C PRO A 169 2.34 10.61 -25.50
N TRP A 170 2.67 10.51 -24.21
CA TRP A 170 2.00 9.60 -23.27
C TRP A 170 0.49 9.83 -23.21
N GLN A 171 0.04 11.08 -23.37
CA GLN A 171 -1.37 11.45 -23.33
C GLN A 171 -2.19 10.75 -24.42
N SER A 172 -1.58 10.46 -25.58
CA SER A 172 -2.25 9.80 -26.72
C SER A 172 -2.63 8.34 -26.44
N TYR A 173 -2.15 7.77 -25.34
CA TYR A 173 -2.49 6.40 -24.92
C TYR A 173 -3.73 6.33 -24.03
N PHE A 174 -4.35 7.47 -23.69
CA PHE A 174 -5.49 7.53 -22.78
C PHE A 174 -6.67 8.28 -23.43
N ASP A 175 -7.86 7.70 -23.35
CA ASP A 175 -9.13 8.34 -23.72
C ASP A 175 -9.56 9.37 -22.68
N LEU A 176 -9.15 9.18 -21.42
CA LEU A 176 -9.45 10.08 -20.30
C LEU A 176 -8.26 10.16 -19.35
N ILE A 177 -7.84 11.38 -19.01
CA ILE A 177 -6.76 11.63 -18.04
C ILE A 177 -7.34 12.44 -16.89
N LEU A 178 -7.24 11.91 -15.67
CA LEU A 178 -7.71 12.54 -14.45
C LEU A 178 -6.60 12.52 -13.39
N VAL A 179 -6.26 13.70 -12.90
CA VAL A 179 -5.27 13.94 -11.84
C VAL A 179 -5.98 14.42 -10.56
N ASP A 180 -5.23 14.54 -9.46
CA ASP A 180 -5.77 14.97 -8.16
C ASP A 180 -7.04 14.20 -7.73
N ALA A 181 -7.11 12.89 -8.00
CA ALA A 181 -8.32 12.11 -7.79
C ALA A 181 -8.80 12.05 -6.32
N ARG A 182 -7.88 12.22 -5.36
CA ARG A 182 -8.12 12.11 -3.91
C ARG A 182 -8.75 10.78 -3.50
N LYS A 183 -8.31 9.66 -4.08
CA LYS A 183 -8.70 8.31 -3.64
C LYS A 183 -8.35 8.14 -2.15
N PRO A 184 -9.24 7.53 -1.33
CA PRO A 184 -10.45 6.80 -1.71
C PRO A 184 -11.73 7.64 -1.85
N LEU A 185 -11.70 8.95 -1.55
CA LEU A 185 -12.87 9.83 -1.63
C LEU A 185 -13.50 9.82 -3.03
N PHE A 186 -12.65 9.72 -4.05
CA PHE A 186 -12.99 9.53 -5.46
C PHE A 186 -14.10 8.49 -5.71
N PHE A 187 -14.09 7.36 -5.00
CA PHE A 187 -15.04 6.26 -5.18
C PHE A 187 -16.37 6.45 -4.42
N GLY A 188 -16.53 7.58 -3.73
CA GLY A 188 -17.78 8.02 -3.12
C GLY A 188 -18.23 9.34 -3.71
N GLU A 189 -18.39 10.36 -2.85
CA GLU A 189 -18.79 11.71 -3.27
C GLU A 189 -17.78 12.42 -4.18
N GLY A 190 -16.50 12.04 -4.11
CA GLY A 190 -15.44 12.67 -4.88
C GLY A 190 -15.25 14.15 -4.55
N THR A 191 -14.86 14.93 -5.55
CA THR A 191 -14.71 16.39 -5.45
C THR A 191 -15.25 17.07 -6.70
N VAL A 192 -15.28 18.41 -6.71
CA VAL A 192 -15.65 19.18 -7.90
C VAL A 192 -14.75 18.81 -9.07
N LEU A 193 -15.34 18.51 -10.24
CA LEU A 193 -14.59 18.26 -11.47
C LEU A 193 -14.04 19.58 -12.04
N ARG A 194 -12.73 19.62 -12.28
CA ARG A 194 -12.01 20.77 -12.82
C ARG A 194 -11.28 20.40 -14.11
N GLN A 195 -10.93 21.41 -14.91
CA GLN A 195 -10.08 21.24 -16.08
C GLN A 195 -8.68 21.79 -15.79
N VAL A 196 -7.66 21.04 -16.17
CA VAL A 196 -6.26 21.48 -16.13
C VAL A 196 -5.96 22.30 -17.39
N ASP A 197 -5.31 23.44 -17.23
CA ASP A 197 -4.57 24.09 -18.30
C ASP A 197 -3.20 23.42 -18.42
N THR A 198 -3.05 22.58 -19.44
CA THR A 198 -1.85 21.77 -19.66
C THR A 198 -0.62 22.60 -20.00
N THR A 199 -0.79 23.86 -20.42
CA THR A 199 0.32 24.77 -20.71
C THR A 199 0.97 25.29 -19.42
N THR A 200 0.14 25.65 -18.43
CA THR A 200 0.63 26.22 -17.16
C THR A 200 0.71 25.19 -16.03
N GLY A 201 0.02 24.06 -16.20
CA GLY A 201 -0.20 23.02 -15.19
C GLY A 201 -1.09 23.48 -14.03
N ARG A 202 -1.87 24.55 -14.20
CA ARG A 202 -2.81 25.07 -13.19
C ARG A 202 -4.24 24.65 -13.52
N LEU A 203 -5.11 24.69 -12.51
CA LEU A 203 -6.54 24.47 -12.72
C LEU A 203 -7.20 25.72 -13.31
N LYS A 204 -8.02 25.55 -14.35
CA LYS A 204 -8.91 26.61 -14.82
C LYS A 204 -9.96 26.92 -13.73
N ILE A 205 -10.35 28.18 -13.63
CA ILE A 205 -11.34 28.62 -12.65
C ILE A 205 -12.74 28.14 -13.06
N GLY A 206 -13.48 27.58 -12.11
CA GLY A 206 -14.83 27.05 -12.32
C GLY A 206 -14.90 25.53 -12.48
N THR A 207 -16.11 24.99 -12.33
CA THR A 207 -16.43 23.57 -12.52
C THR A 207 -16.52 23.25 -14.01
N TYR A 208 -15.93 22.14 -14.44
CA TYR A 208 -16.08 21.69 -15.82
C TYR A 208 -17.45 21.01 -16.02
N THR A 209 -18.22 21.51 -16.99
CA THR A 209 -19.56 20.99 -17.32
C THR A 209 -19.69 20.57 -18.79
N GLY A 210 -18.56 20.46 -19.51
CA GLY A 210 -18.54 20.08 -20.92
C GLY A 210 -18.58 18.56 -21.14
N PRO A 211 -18.67 18.11 -22.40
CA PRO A 211 -18.57 16.70 -22.75
C PRO A 211 -17.12 16.19 -22.64
N LEU A 212 -16.91 14.87 -22.76
CA LEU A 212 -15.56 14.33 -22.95
C LEU A 212 -14.99 14.86 -24.27
N GLN A 213 -13.80 15.47 -24.23
CA GLN A 213 -13.07 15.89 -25.44
C GLN A 213 -11.64 15.38 -25.39
N HIS A 214 -11.13 14.98 -26.55
CA HIS A 214 -9.74 14.53 -26.70
C HIS A 214 -8.76 15.65 -26.31
N GLY A 215 -7.70 15.29 -25.59
CA GLY A 215 -6.67 16.24 -25.14
C GLY A 215 -7.03 17.05 -23.88
N ILE A 216 -8.25 16.91 -23.32
CA ILE A 216 -8.57 17.49 -22.02
C ILE A 216 -7.99 16.64 -20.89
N VAL A 217 -7.40 17.32 -19.91
CA VAL A 217 -7.00 16.71 -18.64
C VAL A 217 -7.92 17.23 -17.53
N TYR A 218 -8.49 16.30 -16.77
CA TYR A 218 -9.39 16.55 -15.66
C TYR A 218 -8.65 16.54 -14.33
N SER A 219 -9.20 17.22 -13.33
CA SER A 219 -8.71 17.20 -11.94
C SER A 219 -9.88 17.04 -10.98
N GLY A 220 -9.70 16.22 -9.94
CA GLY A 220 -10.74 15.95 -8.94
C GLY A 220 -11.84 15.02 -9.47
N GLY A 221 -13.11 15.42 -9.35
CA GLY A 221 -14.24 14.60 -9.79
C GLY A 221 -14.49 13.36 -8.92
N SER A 222 -15.22 12.39 -9.48
CA SER A 222 -15.56 11.11 -8.85
C SER A 222 -15.52 9.96 -9.86
N SER A 223 -15.61 8.72 -9.36
CA SER A 223 -15.73 7.53 -10.21
C SER A 223 -16.96 7.54 -11.10
N ASP A 224 -18.06 8.14 -10.63
CA ASP A 224 -19.32 8.23 -11.38
C ASP A 224 -19.14 9.10 -12.62
N ILE A 225 -18.42 10.22 -12.48
CA ILE A 225 -18.07 11.10 -13.60
C ILE A 225 -17.22 10.36 -14.64
N VAL A 226 -16.28 9.50 -14.21
CA VAL A 226 -15.49 8.68 -15.14
C VAL A 226 -16.37 7.67 -15.87
N CYS A 227 -17.29 7.01 -15.17
CA CYS A 227 -18.26 6.11 -15.77
C CYS A 227 -19.12 6.83 -16.83
N ASP A 228 -19.62 8.03 -16.51
CA ASP A 228 -20.46 8.83 -17.42
C ASP A 228 -19.69 9.28 -18.66
N LEU A 229 -18.48 9.84 -18.48
CA LEU A 229 -17.66 10.31 -19.60
C LEU A 229 -17.22 9.17 -20.53
N LEU A 230 -16.94 7.99 -19.98
CA LEU A 230 -16.56 6.81 -20.76
C LEU A 230 -17.76 6.00 -21.28
N GLY A 231 -18.97 6.25 -20.77
CA GLY A 231 -20.15 5.43 -21.05
C GLY A 231 -20.00 3.99 -20.57
N ALA A 232 -19.33 3.79 -19.43
CA ALA A 232 -19.00 2.49 -18.87
C ALA A 232 -19.74 2.24 -17.56
N LYS A 233 -20.11 0.98 -17.28
CA LYS A 233 -20.61 0.57 -15.96
C LYS A 233 -19.49 -0.03 -15.15
N GLY A 234 -19.67 -0.15 -13.83
CA GLY A 234 -18.63 -0.65 -12.94
C GLY A 234 -18.04 -2.00 -13.36
N LYS A 235 -18.86 -2.97 -13.77
CA LYS A 235 -18.38 -4.28 -14.22
C LYS A 235 -17.64 -4.26 -15.57
N ASP A 236 -17.71 -3.17 -16.32
CA ASP A 236 -16.98 -3.00 -17.57
C ASP A 236 -15.54 -2.50 -17.30
N ILE A 237 -15.31 -1.87 -16.15
CA ILE A 237 -14.04 -1.28 -15.78
C ILE A 237 -13.16 -2.32 -15.07
N LEU A 238 -11.93 -2.48 -15.57
CA LEU A 238 -10.82 -3.12 -14.85
C LEU A 238 -9.87 -2.04 -14.35
N TYR A 239 -9.86 -1.80 -13.04
CA TYR A 239 -9.01 -0.80 -12.41
C TYR A 239 -7.74 -1.43 -11.85
N ILE A 240 -6.59 -0.88 -12.25
CA ILE A 240 -5.26 -1.39 -11.92
C ILE A 240 -4.62 -0.40 -10.93
N GLY A 241 -4.21 -0.88 -9.76
CA GLY A 241 -3.58 -0.04 -8.74
C GLY A 241 -2.82 -0.86 -7.70
N ASP A 242 -2.00 -0.19 -6.89
CA ASP A 242 -1.18 -0.79 -5.84
C ASP A 242 -1.78 -0.60 -4.43
N HIS A 243 -2.61 0.44 -4.24
CA HIS A 243 -3.17 0.70 -2.93
C HIS A 243 -4.35 -0.24 -2.63
N ILE A 244 -4.10 -1.31 -1.85
CA ILE A 244 -5.12 -2.34 -1.51
C ILE A 244 -6.43 -1.74 -0.98
N PHE A 245 -6.37 -0.72 -0.13
CA PHE A 245 -7.57 -0.04 0.38
C PHE A 245 -8.09 1.03 -0.58
N GLY A 246 -7.22 1.97 -0.96
CA GLY A 246 -7.55 3.17 -1.71
C GLY A 246 -8.06 2.88 -3.12
N ASP A 247 -7.44 1.91 -3.80
CA ASP A 247 -7.71 1.58 -5.20
C ASP A 247 -8.59 0.34 -5.34
N ILE A 248 -8.27 -0.74 -4.61
CA ILE A 248 -8.90 -2.05 -4.83
C ILE A 248 -10.18 -2.21 -4.00
N LEU A 249 -10.08 -2.14 -2.67
CA LEU A 249 -11.21 -2.40 -1.78
C LEU A 249 -12.34 -1.39 -1.99
N LYS A 250 -12.01 -0.11 -2.14
CA LYS A 250 -13.01 0.95 -2.29
C LYS A 250 -13.69 0.94 -3.66
N SER A 251 -12.95 0.75 -4.75
CA SER A 251 -13.56 0.60 -6.08
C SER A 251 -14.45 -0.65 -6.17
N LYS A 252 -14.01 -1.77 -5.58
CA LYS A 252 -14.79 -3.01 -5.54
C LYS A 252 -16.08 -2.86 -4.73
N LYS A 253 -15.98 -2.36 -3.48
CA LYS A 253 -17.12 -2.29 -2.57
C LYS A 253 -18.12 -1.19 -2.92
N ARG A 254 -17.65 -0.02 -3.37
CA ARG A 254 -18.54 1.12 -3.64
C ARG A 254 -19.08 1.13 -5.07
N GLN A 255 -18.28 0.68 -6.04
CA GLN A 255 -18.59 0.85 -7.46
C GLN A 255 -18.72 -0.47 -8.23
N GLY A 256 -18.38 -1.61 -7.60
CA GLY A 256 -18.46 -2.91 -8.24
C GLY A 256 -17.46 -3.10 -9.38
N TRP A 257 -16.38 -2.31 -9.40
CA TRP A 257 -15.33 -2.38 -10.41
C TRP A 257 -14.61 -3.74 -10.38
N ARG A 258 -14.14 -4.21 -11.54
CA ARG A 258 -13.15 -5.29 -11.60
C ARG A 258 -11.80 -4.70 -11.21
N THR A 259 -10.98 -5.46 -10.51
CA THR A 259 -9.77 -4.94 -9.88
C THR A 259 -8.57 -5.80 -10.19
N PHE A 260 -7.43 -5.18 -10.48
CA PHE A 260 -6.13 -5.81 -10.60
C PHE A 260 -5.19 -5.14 -9.61
N LEU A 261 -4.70 -5.89 -8.63
CA LEU A 261 -3.75 -5.39 -7.64
C LEU A 261 -2.31 -5.63 -8.13
N VAL A 262 -1.54 -4.56 -8.21
CA VAL A 262 -0.09 -4.63 -8.45
C VAL A 262 0.60 -4.76 -7.09
N ILE A 263 1.42 -5.81 -6.92
CA ILE A 263 2.23 -6.05 -5.72
C ILE A 263 3.69 -6.13 -6.16
N PRO A 264 4.44 -5.01 -6.15
CA PRO A 264 5.83 -5.00 -6.61
C PRO A 264 6.75 -5.98 -5.87
N GLU A 265 6.53 -6.17 -4.57
CA GLU A 265 7.28 -7.07 -3.70
C GLU A 265 7.11 -8.54 -4.09
N LEU A 266 6.00 -8.88 -4.78
CA LEU A 266 5.68 -10.25 -5.16
C LEU A 266 6.78 -10.91 -6.00
N ALA A 267 7.53 -10.13 -6.78
CA ALA A 267 8.65 -10.64 -7.55
C ALA A 267 9.72 -11.29 -6.67
N GLN A 268 10.07 -10.66 -5.55
CA GLN A 268 11.03 -11.19 -4.58
C GLN A 268 10.39 -12.26 -3.68
N GLU A 269 9.16 -12.03 -3.24
CA GLU A 269 8.41 -12.97 -2.39
C GLU A 269 8.27 -14.36 -3.05
N LEU A 270 8.00 -14.41 -4.37
CA LEU A 270 7.91 -15.66 -5.12
C LEU A 270 9.23 -16.44 -5.16
N HIS A 271 10.35 -15.72 -5.22
CA HIS A 271 11.68 -16.35 -5.19
C HIS A 271 11.95 -16.97 -3.81
N VAL A 272 11.72 -16.22 -2.73
CA VAL A 272 11.90 -16.73 -1.36
C VAL A 272 10.96 -17.90 -1.09
N TRP A 273 9.69 -17.78 -1.49
CA TRP A 273 8.70 -18.86 -1.33
C TRP A 273 9.14 -20.16 -1.99
N THR A 274 9.65 -20.07 -3.23
CA THR A 274 10.10 -21.24 -3.98
C THR A 274 11.37 -21.83 -3.36
N ASP A 275 12.34 -20.99 -3.00
CA ASP A 275 13.62 -21.41 -2.44
C ASP A 275 13.50 -22.01 -1.03
N LYS A 276 12.48 -21.58 -0.27
CA LYS A 276 12.25 -21.97 1.14
C LYS A 276 11.00 -22.83 1.32
N SER A 277 10.48 -23.43 0.26
CA SER A 277 9.25 -24.23 0.29
C SER A 277 9.31 -25.36 1.32
N SER A 278 10.50 -25.92 1.56
CA SER A 278 10.73 -26.99 2.54
C SER A 278 10.37 -26.60 3.98
N LEU A 279 10.58 -25.34 4.38
CA LEU A 279 10.18 -24.86 5.70
C LEU A 279 8.65 -24.80 5.82
N PHE A 280 7.97 -24.39 4.75
CA PHE A 280 6.52 -24.34 4.70
C PHE A 280 5.91 -25.75 4.69
N GLU A 281 6.47 -26.68 3.92
CA GLU A 281 6.08 -28.10 3.91
C GLU A 281 6.28 -28.74 5.29
N GLU A 282 7.38 -28.44 5.98
CA GLU A 282 7.61 -28.88 7.36
C GLU A 282 6.53 -28.35 8.30
N LEU A 283 6.22 -27.05 8.22
CA LEU A 283 5.20 -26.41 9.03
C LEU A 283 3.81 -27.05 8.82
N GLN A 284 3.43 -27.29 7.56
CA GLN A 284 2.21 -28.01 7.23
C GLN A 284 2.19 -29.42 7.81
N GLY A 285 3.29 -30.16 7.72
CA GLY A 285 3.42 -31.50 8.31
C GLY A 285 3.24 -31.49 9.83
N LEU A 286 3.82 -30.50 10.52
CA LEU A 286 3.67 -30.34 11.97
C LEU A 286 2.23 -30.02 12.38
N ASP A 287 1.53 -29.17 11.62
CA ASP A 287 0.11 -28.85 11.89
C ASP A 287 -0.80 -30.06 11.67
N ILE A 288 -0.56 -30.85 10.61
CA ILE A 288 -1.30 -32.10 10.36
C ILE A 288 -1.06 -33.09 11.50
N PHE A 289 0.20 -33.28 11.91
CA PHE A 289 0.54 -34.18 13.00
C PHE A 289 -0.09 -33.74 14.33
N LEU A 290 -0.12 -32.44 14.60
CA LEU A 290 -0.82 -31.89 15.76
C LEU A 290 -2.32 -32.19 15.72
N ALA A 291 -2.96 -32.05 14.56
CA ALA A 291 -4.37 -32.38 14.40
C ALA A 291 -4.65 -33.89 14.58
N GLU A 292 -3.76 -34.77 14.13
CA GLU A 292 -3.87 -36.22 14.31
C GLU A 292 -3.82 -36.63 15.79
N LEU A 293 -2.98 -35.98 16.60
CA LEU A 293 -2.91 -36.21 18.05
C LEU A 293 -4.23 -35.90 18.76
N TYR A 294 -5.00 -34.94 18.26
CA TYR A 294 -6.30 -34.56 18.82
C TYR A 294 -7.49 -35.28 18.16
N LYS A 295 -7.30 -35.97 17.04
CA LYS A 295 -8.37 -36.52 16.20
C LYS A 295 -9.35 -37.47 16.92
N HIS A 296 -8.86 -38.21 17.91
CA HIS A 296 -9.64 -39.21 18.65
C HIS A 296 -9.96 -38.77 20.09
N LEU A 297 -9.65 -37.52 20.44
CA LEU A 297 -9.94 -36.95 21.76
C LEU A 297 -11.25 -36.17 21.68
N ASP A 298 -12.34 -36.82 22.10
CA ASP A 298 -13.65 -36.17 22.22
C ASP A 298 -13.85 -35.53 23.60
N SER A 299 -15.03 -34.95 23.85
CA SER A 299 -15.37 -34.31 25.12
C SER A 299 -15.39 -35.25 26.34
N SER A 300 -15.29 -36.57 26.12
CA SER A 300 -15.23 -37.58 27.19
C SER A 300 -13.79 -38.01 27.53
N SER A 301 -12.81 -37.64 26.69
CA SER A 301 -11.41 -37.98 26.93
C SER A 301 -10.76 -37.04 27.95
N ASN A 302 -10.08 -37.65 28.94
CA ASN A 302 -9.22 -36.94 29.91
C ASN A 302 -7.75 -36.95 29.49
N GLU A 303 -7.40 -37.57 28.35
CA GLU A 303 -6.03 -37.60 27.85
C GLU A 303 -5.61 -36.22 27.34
N ARG A 304 -4.44 -35.77 27.80
CA ARG A 304 -3.82 -34.51 27.36
C ARG A 304 -2.48 -34.85 26.70
N PRO A 305 -2.43 -34.99 25.37
CA PRO A 305 -1.17 -35.28 24.69
C PRO A 305 -0.18 -34.14 24.95
N ASP A 306 1.08 -34.50 25.21
CA ASP A 306 2.15 -33.51 25.35
C ASP A 306 2.56 -32.99 23.97
N ILE A 307 2.13 -31.76 23.69
CA ILE A 307 2.40 -31.07 22.42
C ILE A 307 3.55 -30.06 22.53
N SER A 308 4.24 -30.00 23.68
CA SER A 308 5.23 -28.95 23.96
C SER A 308 6.38 -28.92 22.95
N THR A 309 6.84 -30.10 22.52
CA THR A 309 7.92 -30.24 21.52
C THR A 309 7.46 -29.79 20.14
N ILE A 310 6.23 -30.17 19.74
CA ILE A 310 5.64 -29.79 18.44
C ILE A 310 5.42 -28.28 18.41
N GLN A 311 4.82 -27.70 19.45
CA GLN A 311 4.60 -26.25 19.55
C GLN A 311 5.92 -25.47 19.50
N ARG A 312 6.97 -25.96 20.16
CA ARG A 312 8.31 -25.33 20.08
C ARG A 312 8.89 -25.42 18.67
N ARG A 313 8.69 -26.55 17.99
CA ARG A 313 9.16 -26.74 16.62
C ARG A 313 8.41 -25.84 15.64
N VAL A 314 7.08 -25.79 15.73
CA VAL A 314 6.22 -24.87 14.95
C VAL A 314 6.72 -23.44 15.11
N LYS A 315 6.87 -22.95 16.35
CA LYS A 315 7.39 -21.59 16.62
C LYS A 315 8.76 -21.33 15.99
N LYS A 316 9.67 -22.31 16.07
CA LYS A 316 11.00 -22.21 15.47
C LYS A 316 10.92 -22.13 13.94
N VAL A 317 10.21 -23.06 13.31
CA VAL A 317 10.10 -23.11 11.85
C VAL A 317 9.40 -21.86 11.31
N THR A 318 8.34 -21.38 11.98
CA THR A 318 7.69 -20.11 11.66
C THR A 318 8.67 -18.95 11.73
N HIS A 319 9.49 -18.86 12.79
CA HIS A 319 10.50 -17.82 12.92
C HIS A 319 11.56 -17.92 11.81
N ASP A 320 12.14 -19.09 11.60
CA ASP A 320 13.17 -19.32 10.57
C ASP A 320 12.65 -18.96 9.16
N MET A 321 11.38 -19.27 8.88
CA MET A 321 10.70 -18.91 7.63
C MET A 321 10.46 -17.40 7.52
N ASP A 322 9.92 -16.75 8.56
CA ASP A 322 9.66 -15.31 8.57
C ASP A 322 10.94 -14.48 8.38
N MET A 323 12.06 -14.89 9.00
CA MET A 323 13.36 -14.23 8.85
C MET A 323 13.88 -14.24 7.41
N CYS A 324 13.46 -15.19 6.57
CA CYS A 324 13.86 -15.23 5.16
C CYS A 324 13.29 -14.06 4.34
N TYR A 325 12.25 -13.40 4.84
CA TYR A 325 11.62 -12.22 4.22
C TYR A 325 12.11 -10.89 4.81
N GLY A 326 13.06 -10.92 5.76
CA GLY A 326 13.61 -9.72 6.41
C GLY A 326 12.79 -9.19 7.59
N MET A 327 11.99 -10.05 8.21
CA MET A 327 11.29 -9.77 9.47
C MET A 327 12.23 -9.63 10.66
#